data_AF-A0A2U1NVH0-F1
#
_entry.id   AF-A0A2U1NVH0-F1
#
_cell.length_a   1.000
_cell.length_b   1.000
_cell.length_c   1.000
_cell.angle_alpha   90.00
_cell.angle_beta   90.00
_cell.angle_gamma   90.00
#
_symmetry.space_group_name_H-M   'P 1'
#
loop_
_entity.id
_entity.type
_entity.pdbx_description
1 polymer ?
#
loop_
_entity_poly.entity_id
_entity_poly.type
_entity_poly.pdbx_seq_one_letter_code
_entity_poly.pdbx_strand_id
1 'polypeptide(L)'
;MASLNPFMNPNAGNKPWVDKISKNLQTQLAVTIDAPPVSIFEIHKTVKSENLEAYVPQRIGLGPNHHFQPELYHQMEQNKLTAVKRVLKPHQIYDCQQQIVEKVREIVPLICECYYMYLDFDYSTLAWLFTIDGIFLIDQLNTYSNSGLAIEVNDLIMLENQIPLIVLKEICKALLGEDAQAQDDYLEFKFRVFCESLSPFSLSNVKPNFRQVNHLLDYMYHSIVNNETLICRKVEFTNPISDPVEKDVKLEIVEAIMKVAILIPGAQPLLQIAEFIKQHFAESDETVDEIKVPTVSQLWNISRVRFRLSPTNEGIRNIKVVINGKERVCYLPLITLNINSEVVLRNLVAYEKLMAKNDPTYASEYGLDLTGYVDFMSGIIDTVQDVKILREGKVIEGDLGDEEIARLFNGMRKTRGKVSVETEMMKIVAQLNQVYDSTPIVWFQKLIEKQLRDWSKTITVTISIMTTLFLFHQGGVKLYGPNPPHMILIRNIQSKLSPLLVFFIRPKGPVV
;
A
#
# COMPACT_ATOMS: atom_id res chain seq x y z
N MET A 1 -31.16 1.85 17.76
CA MET A 1 -32.23 2.25 16.81
C MET A 1 -31.53 2.71 15.54
N ALA A 2 -31.67 1.94 14.45
CA ALA A 2 -31.10 2.30 13.16
C ALA A 2 -31.89 3.49 12.59
N SER A 3 -31.21 4.57 12.22
CA SER A 3 -31.81 5.70 11.52
C SER A 3 -32.12 5.28 10.08
N LEU A 4 -33.40 5.04 9.80
CA LEU A 4 -33.92 4.88 8.45
C LEU A 4 -33.69 6.18 7.68
N ASN A 5 -32.95 6.08 6.57
CA ASN A 5 -32.73 7.16 5.62
C ASN A 5 -34.09 7.53 4.97
N PRO A 6 -34.55 8.79 4.95
CA PRO A 6 -35.94 9.14 4.59
C PRO A 6 -36.30 8.97 3.10
N PHE A 7 -35.35 8.57 2.25
CA PHE A 7 -35.53 8.52 0.79
C PHE A 7 -35.80 7.12 0.22
N MET A 8 -35.87 6.08 1.07
CA MET A 8 -36.11 4.71 0.60
C MET A 8 -37.61 4.39 0.56
N ASN A 9 -38.23 4.52 -0.63
CA ASN A 9 -39.56 3.99 -0.88
C ASN A 9 -39.48 2.48 -1.21
N PRO A 10 -40.04 1.56 -0.40
CA PRO A 10 -39.79 0.13 -0.52
C PRO A 10 -40.42 -0.57 -1.75
N ASN A 11 -41.29 0.12 -2.49
CA ASN A 11 -42.16 -0.51 -3.51
C ASN A 11 -41.77 -0.22 -4.97
N ALA A 12 -40.61 0.40 -5.24
CA ALA A 12 -40.13 0.69 -6.61
C ALA A 12 -38.96 -0.19 -7.08
N GLY A 13 -38.47 -1.11 -6.23
CA GLY A 13 -37.05 -1.51 -6.20
C GLY A 13 -36.45 -2.35 -7.33
N ASN A 14 -37.21 -2.88 -8.30
CA ASN A 14 -36.61 -3.77 -9.34
C ASN A 14 -36.66 -3.21 -10.76
N LYS A 15 -37.70 -2.44 -11.13
CA LYS A 15 -37.87 -1.95 -12.51
C LYS A 15 -36.86 -0.85 -12.89
N PRO A 16 -36.59 0.16 -12.05
CA PRO A 16 -35.57 1.19 -12.32
C PRO A 16 -34.17 0.61 -12.47
N TRP A 17 -33.82 -0.42 -11.67
CA TRP A 17 -32.55 -1.12 -11.79
C TRP A 17 -32.44 -1.88 -13.11
N VAL A 18 -33.47 -2.66 -13.49
CA VAL A 18 -33.48 -3.41 -14.76
C VAL A 18 -33.37 -2.47 -15.95
N ASP A 19 -34.17 -1.40 -15.98
CA ASP A 19 -34.16 -0.43 -17.09
C ASP A 19 -32.78 0.23 -17.22
N LYS A 20 -32.14 0.56 -16.09
CA LYS A 20 -30.82 1.17 -16.06
C LYS A 20 -29.70 0.23 -16.48
N ILE A 21 -29.65 -0.99 -15.96
CA ILE A 21 -28.64 -1.99 -16.35
C ILE A 21 -28.81 -2.39 -17.81
N SER A 22 -30.05 -2.58 -18.28
CA SER A 22 -30.32 -2.88 -19.69
C SER A 22 -29.83 -1.75 -20.60
N LYS A 23 -30.02 -0.48 -20.20
CA LYS A 23 -29.54 0.67 -20.96
C LYS A 23 -28.01 0.78 -20.93
N ASN A 24 -27.36 0.59 -19.78
CA ASN A 24 -25.90 0.52 -19.69
C ASN A 24 -25.35 -0.54 -20.66
N LEU A 25 -25.87 -1.77 -20.61
CA LEU A 25 -25.42 -2.86 -21.47
C LEU A 25 -25.64 -2.55 -22.96
N GLN A 26 -26.79 -2.00 -23.34
CA GLN A 26 -27.05 -1.62 -24.73
C GLN A 26 -26.10 -0.53 -25.22
N THR A 27 -25.81 0.48 -24.39
CA THR A 27 -24.84 1.53 -24.74
C THR A 27 -23.43 0.95 -24.87
N GLN A 28 -23.01 0.08 -23.95
CA GLN A 28 -21.71 -0.61 -24.04
C GLN A 28 -21.58 -1.44 -25.31
N LEU A 29 -22.63 -2.18 -25.69
CA LEU A 29 -22.62 -2.99 -26.92
C LEU A 29 -22.69 -2.14 -28.20
N ALA A 30 -23.26 -0.95 -28.14
CA ALA A 30 -23.33 -0.01 -29.27
C ALA A 30 -22.03 0.76 -29.49
N VAL A 31 -21.23 0.96 -28.45
CA VAL A 31 -19.91 1.60 -28.52
C VAL A 31 -18.87 0.54 -28.87
N THR A 32 -18.58 0.39 -30.16
CA THR A 32 -17.77 -0.71 -30.67
C THR A 32 -16.27 -0.61 -30.35
N ILE A 33 -15.75 0.57 -29.95
CA ILE A 33 -14.35 0.84 -29.57
C ILE A 33 -14.33 2.05 -28.60
N ASP A 34 -13.48 2.02 -27.56
CA ASP A 34 -13.14 3.12 -26.61
C ASP A 34 -14.15 3.48 -25.49
N ALA A 35 -14.79 2.51 -24.83
CA ALA A 35 -15.36 2.78 -23.50
C ALA A 35 -14.21 2.99 -22.49
N PRO A 36 -14.21 4.07 -21.69
CA PRO A 36 -13.14 4.32 -20.71
C PRO A 36 -13.13 3.20 -19.66
N PRO A 37 -11.95 2.68 -19.27
CA PRO A 37 -11.84 1.65 -18.24
C PRO A 37 -12.28 2.17 -16.86
N VAL A 38 -12.60 1.22 -15.98
CA VAL A 38 -12.75 1.51 -14.55
C VAL A 38 -11.42 2.03 -14.02
N SER A 39 -11.41 3.28 -13.55
CA SER A 39 -10.20 3.99 -13.11
C SER A 39 -10.38 4.77 -11.81
N ILE A 40 -11.63 4.95 -11.36
CA ILE A 40 -11.99 5.64 -10.11
C ILE A 40 -12.47 4.60 -9.10
N PHE A 41 -11.67 4.36 -8.06
CA PHE A 41 -11.88 3.28 -7.10
C PHE A 41 -12.16 3.80 -5.70
N GLU A 42 -13.00 3.08 -4.94
CA GLU A 42 -13.06 3.24 -3.49
C GLU A 42 -11.87 2.55 -2.83
N ILE A 43 -11.15 3.27 -1.98
CA ILE A 43 -10.04 2.75 -1.20
C ILE A 43 -10.60 1.96 -0.01
N HIS A 44 -10.02 0.79 0.24
CA HIS A 44 -10.48 -0.10 1.29
C HIS A 44 -10.42 0.56 2.68
N LYS A 45 -11.43 0.31 3.53
CA LYS A 45 -11.57 0.94 4.85
C LYS A 45 -10.35 0.77 5.75
N THR A 46 -9.68 -0.39 5.69
CA THR A 46 -8.44 -0.64 6.44
C THR A 46 -7.35 0.36 6.08
N VAL A 47 -7.12 0.61 4.79
CA VAL A 47 -6.11 1.57 4.32
C VAL A 47 -6.52 2.99 4.70
N LYS A 48 -7.81 3.33 4.56
CA LYS A 48 -8.33 4.64 4.99
C LYS A 48 -8.16 4.87 6.50
N SER A 49 -8.30 3.83 7.32
CA SER A 49 -8.20 3.96 8.79
C SER A 49 -6.80 4.30 9.29
N GLU A 50 -5.76 4.04 8.49
CA GLU A 50 -4.38 4.39 8.84
C GLU A 50 -4.07 5.87 8.63
N ASN A 51 -4.68 6.51 7.62
CA ASN A 51 -4.57 7.95 7.38
C ASN A 51 -5.81 8.46 6.60
N LEU A 52 -6.87 8.81 7.32
CA LEU A 52 -8.15 9.18 6.73
C LEU A 52 -8.08 10.45 5.89
N GLU A 53 -7.34 11.46 6.39
CA GLU A 53 -7.19 12.77 5.77
C GLU A 53 -6.48 12.72 4.40
N ALA A 54 -5.69 11.66 4.16
CA ALA A 54 -5.02 11.47 2.88
C ALA A 54 -5.91 10.88 1.78
N TYR A 55 -7.09 10.34 2.11
CA TYR A 55 -7.92 9.61 1.14
C TYR A 55 -9.35 10.15 1.03
N VAL A 56 -9.83 10.90 2.02
CA VAL A 56 -11.19 11.43 2.05
C VAL A 56 -11.13 12.96 1.88
N PRO A 57 -11.84 13.53 0.88
CA PRO A 57 -11.84 14.96 0.65
C PRO A 57 -12.43 15.70 1.85
N GLN A 58 -11.83 16.85 2.19
CA GLN A 58 -12.20 17.59 3.41
C GLN A 58 -13.15 18.76 3.15
N ARG A 59 -13.12 19.32 1.94
CA ARG A 59 -13.90 20.53 1.60
C ARG A 59 -14.56 20.46 0.23
N ILE A 60 -13.96 19.78 -0.75
CA ILE A 60 -14.46 19.69 -2.12
C ILE A 60 -14.79 18.24 -2.46
N GLY A 61 -16.08 17.90 -2.44
CA GLY A 61 -16.56 16.65 -3.06
C GLY A 61 -16.80 16.83 -4.55
N LEU A 62 -16.19 16.01 -5.39
CA LEU A 62 -16.37 15.93 -6.83
C LEU A 62 -16.91 14.55 -7.20
N GLY A 63 -17.93 14.53 -8.04
CA GLY A 63 -18.53 13.30 -8.52
C GLY A 63 -19.28 12.56 -7.41
N PRO A 64 -19.80 11.36 -7.72
CA PRO A 64 -20.86 10.74 -6.93
C PRO A 64 -20.41 10.16 -5.59
N ASN A 65 -19.12 9.87 -5.40
CA ASN A 65 -18.61 9.19 -4.20
C ASN A 65 -18.73 10.04 -2.94
N HIS A 66 -18.50 11.36 -3.05
CA HIS A 66 -18.44 12.28 -1.91
C HIS A 66 -19.44 13.43 -1.98
N HIS A 67 -20.04 13.71 -3.14
CA HIS A 67 -20.86 14.91 -3.33
C HIS A 67 -22.03 15.03 -2.33
N PHE A 68 -22.70 13.92 -2.00
CA PHE A 68 -23.87 13.94 -1.10
C PHE A 68 -23.53 13.76 0.38
N GLN A 69 -22.24 13.80 0.75
CA GLN A 69 -21.85 13.83 2.16
C GLN A 69 -22.23 15.19 2.77
N PRO A 70 -23.09 15.25 3.80
CA PRO A 70 -23.63 16.51 4.32
C PRO A 70 -22.56 17.54 4.67
N GLU A 71 -21.43 17.09 5.22
CA GLU A 71 -20.32 17.92 5.67
C GLU A 71 -19.67 18.69 4.51
N LEU A 72 -19.57 18.07 3.33
CA LEU A 72 -18.96 18.64 2.12
C LEU A 72 -19.99 19.41 1.29
N TYR A 73 -21.19 18.84 1.16
CA TYR A 73 -22.26 19.38 0.32
C TYR A 73 -22.68 20.78 0.75
N HIS A 74 -22.98 20.97 2.05
CA HIS A 74 -23.49 22.24 2.55
C HIS A 74 -22.47 23.38 2.48
N GLN A 75 -21.18 23.08 2.51
CA GLN A 75 -20.12 24.09 2.50
C GLN A 75 -19.73 24.55 1.08
N MET A 76 -19.85 23.68 0.07
CA MET A 76 -19.22 23.91 -1.23
C MET A 76 -20.20 24.20 -2.37
N GLU A 77 -21.47 23.83 -2.28
CA GLU A 77 -22.38 23.86 -3.43
C GLU A 77 -22.57 25.29 -4.01
N GLN A 78 -22.65 26.31 -3.16
CA GLN A 78 -22.75 27.70 -3.63
C GLN A 78 -21.49 28.19 -4.36
N ASN A 79 -20.31 27.70 -3.97
CA ASN A 79 -19.06 28.02 -4.65
C ASN A 79 -19.02 27.38 -6.04
N LYS A 80 -19.53 26.15 -6.19
CA LYS A 80 -19.68 25.48 -7.49
C LYS A 80 -20.62 26.24 -8.41
N LEU A 81 -21.78 26.66 -7.92
CA LEU A 81 -22.71 27.49 -8.69
C LEU A 81 -22.10 28.85 -9.07
N THR A 82 -21.24 29.40 -8.21
CA THR A 82 -20.51 30.64 -8.52
C THR A 82 -19.45 30.41 -9.61
N ALA A 83 -18.75 29.27 -9.59
CA ALA A 83 -17.81 28.87 -10.64
C ALA A 83 -18.53 28.73 -11.99
N VAL A 84 -19.72 28.13 -12.01
CA VAL A 84 -20.54 28.04 -13.22
C VAL A 84 -20.82 29.42 -13.82
N LYS A 85 -21.14 30.42 -12.99
CA LYS A 85 -21.36 31.81 -13.45
C LYS A 85 -20.08 32.50 -13.96
N ARG A 86 -18.90 32.07 -13.51
CA ARG A 86 -17.61 32.60 -13.99
C ARG A 86 -17.20 31.99 -15.33
N VAL A 87 -17.42 30.68 -15.49
CA VAL A 87 -16.99 29.93 -16.68
C VAL A 87 -17.96 30.11 -17.84
N LEU A 88 -19.28 30.07 -17.59
CA LEU A 88 -20.29 30.19 -18.63
C LEU A 88 -20.59 31.65 -18.96
N LYS A 89 -20.67 31.98 -20.25
CA LYS A 89 -21.18 33.28 -20.71
C LYS A 89 -22.68 33.40 -20.40
N PRO A 90 -23.24 34.62 -20.27
CA PRO A 90 -24.65 34.80 -19.92
C PRO A 90 -25.64 33.99 -20.78
N HIS A 91 -25.44 33.91 -22.10
CA HIS A 91 -26.27 33.10 -22.99
C HIS A 91 -26.12 31.59 -22.75
N GLN A 92 -24.90 31.11 -22.49
CA GLN A 92 -24.63 29.70 -22.15
C GLN A 92 -25.25 29.29 -20.81
N ILE A 93 -25.43 30.23 -19.87
CA ILE A 93 -26.10 29.93 -18.58
C ILE A 93 -27.57 29.60 -18.81
N TYR A 94 -28.28 30.37 -19.64
CA TYR A 94 -29.70 30.13 -19.93
C TYR A 94 -29.92 28.81 -20.67
N ASP A 95 -28.99 28.46 -21.57
CA ASP A 95 -29.08 27.23 -22.37
C ASP A 95 -28.30 26.05 -21.78
N CYS A 96 -27.72 26.19 -20.57
CA CYS A 96 -26.83 25.20 -19.96
C CYS A 96 -27.45 23.80 -19.90
N GLN A 97 -28.73 23.72 -19.57
CA GLN A 97 -29.46 22.46 -19.55
C GLN A 97 -29.45 21.78 -20.94
N GLN A 98 -29.81 22.52 -21.99
CA GLN A 98 -29.95 21.95 -23.33
C GLN A 98 -28.61 21.72 -24.02
N GLN A 99 -27.65 22.63 -23.84
CA GLN A 99 -26.36 22.60 -24.52
C GLN A 99 -25.31 21.73 -23.83
N ILE A 100 -25.40 21.54 -22.50
CA ILE A 100 -24.39 20.82 -21.72
C ILE A 100 -25.00 19.62 -21.01
N VAL A 101 -26.02 19.84 -20.16
CA VAL A 101 -26.54 18.77 -19.28
C VAL A 101 -27.13 17.62 -20.08
N GLU A 102 -27.95 17.88 -21.10
CA GLU A 102 -28.50 16.80 -21.94
C GLU A 102 -27.41 16.05 -22.72
N LYS A 103 -26.32 16.72 -23.11
CA LYS A 103 -25.16 16.08 -23.75
C LYS A 103 -24.36 15.20 -22.81
N VAL A 104 -24.12 15.67 -21.59
CA VAL A 104 -23.55 14.84 -20.52
C VAL A 104 -24.48 13.66 -20.21
N ARG A 105 -25.81 13.87 -20.21
CA ARG A 105 -26.80 12.81 -19.97
C ARG A 105 -26.75 11.68 -21.01
N GLU A 106 -26.49 12.01 -22.28
CA GLU A 106 -26.32 11.02 -23.35
C GLU A 106 -25.15 10.06 -23.05
N ILE A 107 -24.08 10.56 -22.41
CA ILE A 107 -22.87 9.79 -22.10
C ILE A 107 -22.81 9.26 -20.65
N VAL A 108 -23.81 9.53 -19.79
CA VAL A 108 -23.87 9.00 -18.40
C VAL A 108 -23.64 7.49 -18.30
N PRO A 109 -24.18 6.62 -19.19
CA PRO A 109 -23.87 5.20 -19.15
C PRO A 109 -22.37 4.91 -19.20
N LEU A 110 -21.61 5.62 -20.05
CA LEU A 110 -20.16 5.48 -20.16
C LEU A 110 -19.44 6.06 -18.95
N ILE A 111 -19.89 7.21 -18.43
CA ILE A 111 -19.32 7.83 -17.23
C ILE A 111 -19.43 6.88 -16.03
N CYS A 112 -20.54 6.16 -15.90
CA CYS A 112 -20.75 5.21 -14.79
C CYS A 112 -19.71 4.08 -14.80
N GLU A 113 -19.24 3.64 -15.97
CA GLU A 113 -18.23 2.57 -16.10
C GLU A 113 -16.84 3.01 -15.65
N CYS A 114 -16.57 4.32 -15.54
CA CYS A 114 -15.31 4.81 -14.99
C CYS A 114 -15.18 4.53 -13.48
N TYR A 115 -16.31 4.33 -12.78
CA TYR A 115 -16.37 4.13 -11.33
C TYR A 115 -16.47 2.65 -11.00
N TYR A 116 -15.70 2.20 -10.00
CA TYR A 116 -15.76 0.81 -9.52
C TYR A 116 -17.10 0.45 -8.87
N MET A 117 -17.83 1.45 -8.37
CA MET A 117 -19.08 1.26 -7.65
C MET A 117 -20.31 1.49 -8.54
N TYR A 118 -21.38 0.74 -8.25
CA TYR A 118 -22.69 1.01 -8.82
C TYR A 118 -23.24 2.33 -8.28
N LEU A 119 -23.49 3.28 -9.18
CA LEU A 119 -24.04 4.59 -8.84
C LEU A 119 -25.56 4.53 -8.78
N ASP A 120 -26.20 4.49 -7.61
CA ASP A 120 -27.67 4.33 -7.50
C ASP A 120 -28.45 5.66 -7.65
N PHE A 121 -28.20 6.38 -8.75
CA PHE A 121 -28.87 7.64 -9.07
C PHE A 121 -29.47 7.60 -10.48
N ASP A 122 -30.55 8.35 -10.72
CA ASP A 122 -31.07 8.50 -12.07
C ASP A 122 -30.11 9.32 -12.95
N TYR A 123 -30.18 9.13 -14.27
CA TYR A 123 -29.25 9.79 -15.19
C TYR A 123 -29.41 11.31 -15.23
N SER A 124 -30.58 11.85 -14.88
CA SER A 124 -30.76 13.31 -14.83
C SER A 124 -30.02 13.91 -13.63
N THR A 125 -30.11 13.27 -12.47
CA THR A 125 -29.31 13.64 -11.29
C THR A 125 -27.82 13.53 -11.58
N LEU A 126 -27.36 12.42 -12.16
CA LEU A 126 -25.94 12.25 -12.51
C LEU A 126 -25.46 13.27 -13.55
N ALA A 127 -26.27 13.60 -14.56
CA ALA A 127 -25.89 14.58 -15.57
C ALA A 127 -25.68 15.98 -14.97
N TRP A 128 -26.57 16.42 -14.07
CA TRP A 128 -26.40 17.68 -13.34
C TRP A 128 -25.17 17.66 -12.44
N LEU A 129 -25.00 16.58 -11.67
CA LEU A 129 -23.84 16.37 -10.81
C LEU A 129 -22.53 16.55 -11.58
N PHE A 130 -22.34 15.77 -12.65
CA PHE A 130 -21.12 15.80 -13.47
C PHE A 130 -20.92 17.13 -14.18
N THR A 131 -21.99 17.77 -14.64
CA THR A 131 -21.91 19.08 -15.31
C THR A 131 -21.41 20.15 -14.34
N ILE A 132 -22.01 20.26 -13.15
CA ILE A 132 -21.65 21.28 -12.17
C ILE A 132 -20.24 21.03 -11.62
N ASP A 133 -19.93 19.79 -11.24
CA ASP A 133 -18.61 19.44 -10.68
C ASP A 133 -17.51 19.53 -11.75
N GLY A 134 -17.80 19.18 -13.01
CA GLY A 134 -16.87 19.32 -14.12
C GLY A 134 -16.57 20.78 -14.48
N ILE A 135 -17.58 21.65 -14.53
CA ILE A 135 -17.38 23.09 -14.74
C ILE A 135 -16.60 23.69 -13.56
N PHE A 136 -16.90 23.29 -12.33
CA PHE A 136 -16.15 23.72 -11.16
C PHE A 136 -14.67 23.29 -11.23
N LEU A 137 -14.39 22.04 -11.63
CA LEU A 137 -13.01 21.58 -11.81
C LEU A 137 -12.28 22.41 -12.87
N ILE A 138 -12.92 22.71 -14.01
CA ILE A 138 -12.35 23.59 -15.05
C ILE A 138 -12.06 25.00 -14.49
N ASP A 139 -12.97 25.57 -13.70
CA ASP A 139 -12.77 26.87 -13.03
C ASP A 139 -11.57 26.84 -12.07
N GLN A 140 -11.44 25.78 -11.26
CA GLN A 140 -10.31 25.62 -10.35
C GLN A 140 -8.98 25.48 -11.10
N LEU A 141 -8.93 24.65 -12.15
CA LEU A 141 -7.74 24.49 -12.98
C LEU A 141 -7.35 25.80 -13.68
N ASN A 142 -8.32 26.58 -14.16
CA ASN A 142 -8.07 27.90 -14.73
C ASN A 142 -7.51 28.89 -13.69
N THR A 143 -8.13 28.95 -12.51
CA THR A 143 -7.71 29.83 -11.42
C THR A 143 -6.29 29.49 -10.98
N TYR A 144 -5.99 28.19 -10.87
CA TYR A 144 -4.66 27.70 -10.52
C TYR A 144 -3.62 28.09 -11.56
N SER A 145 -3.90 27.86 -12.86
CA SER A 145 -2.96 28.24 -13.92
C SER A 145 -2.67 29.74 -13.97
N ASN A 146 -3.65 30.57 -13.62
CA ASN A 146 -3.54 32.02 -13.74
C ASN A 146 -2.88 32.68 -12.52
N SER A 147 -3.08 32.12 -11.32
CA SER A 147 -2.71 32.78 -10.05
C SER A 147 -1.84 31.93 -9.13
N GLY A 148 -1.65 30.64 -9.42
CA GLY A 148 -1.00 29.67 -8.53
C GLY A 148 -1.82 29.35 -7.27
N LEU A 149 -3.03 29.91 -7.14
CA LEU A 149 -3.93 29.72 -6.02
C LEU A 149 -5.12 28.89 -6.46
N ALA A 150 -5.36 27.76 -5.80
CA ALA A 150 -6.63 27.05 -5.85
C ALA A 150 -7.01 26.65 -4.44
N ILE A 151 -8.31 26.56 -4.20
CA ILE A 151 -8.84 26.14 -2.90
C ILE A 151 -8.61 24.63 -2.80
N GLU A 152 -7.92 24.19 -1.74
CA GLU A 152 -7.83 22.78 -1.34
C GLU A 152 -7.42 21.83 -2.47
N VAL A 153 -6.28 22.12 -3.09
CA VAL A 153 -5.69 21.35 -4.21
C VAL A 153 -5.56 19.85 -3.94
N ASN A 154 -5.44 19.45 -2.68
CA ASN A 154 -5.37 18.05 -2.27
C ASN A 154 -6.66 17.29 -2.58
N ASP A 155 -7.82 17.90 -2.35
CA ASP A 155 -9.09 17.23 -2.61
C ASP A 155 -9.24 16.90 -4.12
N LEU A 156 -8.70 17.75 -5.00
CA LEU A 156 -8.80 17.57 -6.46
C LEU A 156 -7.98 16.39 -6.99
N ILE A 157 -6.95 15.93 -6.27
CA ILE A 157 -6.06 14.84 -6.71
C ILE A 157 -6.39 13.50 -6.03
N MET A 158 -7.34 13.47 -5.10
CA MET A 158 -7.72 12.24 -4.40
C MET A 158 -8.40 11.24 -5.33
N LEU A 159 -8.05 9.96 -5.23
CA LEU A 159 -8.52 8.89 -6.11
C LEU A 159 -10.05 8.75 -6.10
N GLU A 160 -10.68 8.82 -4.93
CA GLU A 160 -12.13 8.70 -4.81
C GLU A 160 -12.88 9.93 -5.34
N ASN A 161 -12.18 11.04 -5.58
CA ASN A 161 -12.73 12.37 -5.84
C ASN A 161 -12.43 12.89 -7.25
N GLN A 162 -12.44 11.99 -8.24
CA GLN A 162 -12.11 12.30 -9.63
C GLN A 162 -13.35 12.51 -10.50
N ILE A 163 -13.21 13.35 -11.54
CA ILE A 163 -14.17 13.51 -12.64
C ILE A 163 -13.56 12.91 -13.91
N PRO A 164 -14.24 11.98 -14.60
CA PRO A 164 -13.75 11.41 -15.86
C PRO A 164 -13.52 12.49 -16.93
N LEU A 165 -12.42 12.37 -17.67
CA LEU A 165 -12.02 13.32 -18.71
C LEU A 165 -13.08 13.46 -19.80
N ILE A 166 -13.83 12.39 -20.11
CA ILE A 166 -14.93 12.42 -21.09
C ILE A 166 -16.00 13.46 -20.72
N VAL A 167 -16.25 13.69 -19.42
CA VAL A 167 -17.16 14.74 -18.95
C VAL A 167 -16.59 16.11 -19.29
N LEU A 168 -15.31 16.33 -19.01
CA LEU A 168 -14.65 17.61 -19.26
C LEU A 168 -14.58 17.91 -20.76
N LYS A 169 -14.33 16.91 -21.60
CA LYS A 169 -14.38 17.05 -23.06
C LYS A 169 -15.77 17.46 -23.53
N GLU A 170 -16.82 16.82 -23.02
CA GLU A 170 -18.20 17.18 -23.39
C GLU A 170 -18.55 18.61 -22.98
N ILE A 171 -18.14 19.03 -21.78
CA ILE A 171 -18.30 20.43 -21.32
C ILE A 171 -17.50 21.38 -22.21
N CYS A 172 -16.26 21.06 -22.55
CA CYS A 172 -15.39 21.89 -23.37
C CYS A 172 -15.90 22.10 -24.79
N LYS A 173 -16.66 21.16 -25.38
CA LYS A 173 -17.35 21.37 -26.66
C LYS A 173 -18.28 22.59 -26.61
N ALA A 174 -19.04 22.74 -25.52
CA ALA A 174 -19.92 23.89 -25.34
C ALA A 174 -19.16 25.18 -25.01
N LEU A 175 -18.01 25.10 -24.34
CA LEU A 175 -17.21 26.27 -23.95
C LEU A 175 -16.37 26.84 -25.11
N LEU A 176 -15.75 25.95 -25.90
CA LEU A 176 -14.70 26.27 -26.87
C LEU A 176 -15.11 26.01 -28.33
N GLY A 177 -16.26 25.37 -28.57
CA GLY A 177 -16.68 24.89 -29.90
C GLY A 177 -16.22 23.46 -30.17
N GLU A 178 -16.51 22.90 -31.36
CA GLU A 178 -16.36 21.46 -31.67
C GLU A 178 -14.96 21.02 -32.14
N ASP A 179 -13.94 21.88 -32.08
CA ASP A 179 -12.57 21.49 -32.43
C ASP A 179 -11.95 20.59 -31.34
N ALA A 180 -11.98 19.28 -31.59
CA ALA A 180 -11.48 18.28 -30.67
C ALA A 180 -10.00 18.45 -30.31
N GLN A 181 -9.15 18.90 -31.25
CA GLN A 181 -7.74 19.09 -30.97
C GLN A 181 -7.53 20.30 -30.06
N ALA A 182 -8.21 21.41 -30.34
CA ALA A 182 -8.13 22.59 -29.49
C ALA A 182 -8.65 22.34 -28.06
N GLN A 183 -9.68 21.50 -27.90
CA GLN A 183 -10.17 21.07 -26.59
C GLN A 183 -9.15 20.22 -25.83
N ASP A 184 -8.55 19.23 -26.51
CA ASP A 184 -7.52 18.37 -25.93
C ASP A 184 -6.29 19.20 -25.51
N ASP A 185 -5.81 20.11 -26.37
CA ASP A 185 -4.68 20.99 -26.07
C ASP A 185 -4.98 21.91 -24.87
N TYR A 186 -6.20 22.45 -24.78
CA TYR A 186 -6.63 23.28 -23.66
C TYR A 186 -6.63 22.50 -22.34
N LEU A 187 -7.28 21.33 -22.30
CA LEU A 187 -7.37 20.52 -21.09
C LEU A 187 -5.99 19.96 -20.69
N GLU A 188 -5.20 19.47 -21.65
CA GLU A 188 -3.84 18.97 -21.39
C GLU A 188 -2.96 20.06 -20.80
N PHE A 189 -3.00 21.28 -21.33
CA PHE A 189 -2.25 22.40 -20.77
C PHE A 189 -2.63 22.66 -19.31
N LYS A 190 -3.93 22.67 -19.00
CA LYS A 190 -4.43 22.89 -17.64
C LYS A 190 -4.04 21.76 -16.69
N PHE A 191 -4.15 20.52 -17.13
CA PHE A 191 -3.73 19.34 -16.37
C PHE A 191 -2.22 19.38 -16.10
N ARG A 192 -1.41 19.72 -17.12
CA ARG A 192 0.04 19.78 -17.00
C ARG A 192 0.50 20.82 -16.00
N VAL A 193 0.00 22.05 -16.09
CA VAL A 193 0.35 23.13 -15.14
C VAL A 193 -0.03 22.75 -13.71
N PHE A 194 -1.22 22.17 -13.52
CA PHE A 194 -1.64 21.71 -12.20
C PHE A 194 -0.71 20.59 -11.67
N CYS A 195 -0.41 19.59 -12.50
CA CYS A 195 0.41 18.46 -12.11
C CYS A 195 1.87 18.85 -11.85
N GLU A 196 2.46 19.74 -12.66
CA GLU A 196 3.84 20.21 -12.47
C GLU A 196 4.03 20.91 -11.11
N SER A 197 2.99 21.58 -10.61
CA SER A 197 3.07 22.29 -9.34
C SER A 197 2.74 21.41 -8.12
N LEU A 198 1.88 20.41 -8.28
CA LEU A 198 1.45 19.56 -7.15
C LEU A 198 2.24 18.26 -7.03
N SER A 199 2.76 17.74 -8.15
CA SER A 199 3.56 16.52 -8.17
C SER A 199 4.84 16.69 -7.34
N PRO A 200 5.17 15.72 -6.46
CA PRO A 200 6.47 15.72 -5.78
C PRO A 200 7.62 15.36 -6.73
N PHE A 201 7.34 14.92 -7.97
CA PHE A 201 8.34 14.57 -8.98
C PHE A 201 8.31 15.53 -10.16
N SER A 202 9.47 15.73 -10.78
CA SER A 202 9.55 16.34 -12.10
C SER A 202 8.85 15.46 -13.14
N LEU A 203 7.88 16.03 -13.85
CA LEU A 203 7.15 15.31 -14.89
C LEU A 203 8.05 15.03 -16.11
N SER A 204 7.67 14.01 -16.88
CA SER A 204 8.31 13.73 -18.15
C SER A 204 8.07 14.86 -19.17
N ASN A 205 9.09 15.09 -19.99
CA ASN A 205 9.00 15.90 -21.20
C ASN A 205 8.16 15.18 -22.26
N VAL A 206 8.18 13.84 -22.26
CA VAL A 206 7.27 13.02 -23.07
C VAL A 206 5.89 13.07 -22.42
N LYS A 207 4.98 13.80 -23.06
CA LYS A 207 3.60 13.90 -22.58
C LYS A 207 2.85 12.59 -22.80
N PRO A 208 1.97 12.18 -21.88
CA PRO A 208 1.08 11.05 -22.12
C PRO A 208 0.14 11.35 -23.30
N ASN A 209 -0.28 10.31 -24.01
CA ASN A 209 -1.32 10.47 -25.03
C ASN A 209 -2.62 10.89 -24.34
N PHE A 210 -3.00 12.17 -24.48
CA PHE A 210 -4.16 12.73 -23.79
C PHE A 210 -5.49 12.06 -24.17
N ARG A 211 -5.53 11.32 -25.29
CA ARG A 211 -6.71 10.52 -25.67
C ARG A 211 -6.88 9.24 -24.84
N GLN A 212 -5.82 8.77 -24.19
CA GLN A 212 -5.82 7.58 -23.33
C GLN A 212 -5.93 7.92 -21.83
N VAL A 213 -5.97 9.21 -21.51
CA VAL A 213 -6.07 9.70 -20.13
C VAL A 213 -7.52 9.60 -19.64
N ASN A 214 -7.70 9.03 -18.45
CA ASN A 214 -9.01 8.79 -17.87
C ASN A 214 -9.49 9.96 -17.00
N HIS A 215 -8.61 10.55 -16.20
CA HIS A 215 -8.91 11.66 -15.29
C HIS A 215 -7.62 12.37 -14.83
N LEU A 216 -7.72 13.35 -13.93
CA LEU A 216 -6.60 14.21 -13.51
C LEU A 216 -5.48 13.43 -12.79
N LEU A 217 -5.82 12.60 -11.81
CA LEU A 217 -4.85 11.75 -11.11
C LEU A 217 -4.13 10.77 -12.05
N ASP A 218 -4.86 10.20 -13.03
CA ASP A 218 -4.30 9.32 -14.05
C ASP A 218 -3.31 10.06 -14.96
N TYR A 219 -3.63 11.29 -15.38
CA TYR A 219 -2.70 12.15 -16.11
C TYR A 219 -1.41 12.38 -15.31
N MET A 220 -1.53 12.69 -14.01
CA MET A 220 -0.37 12.89 -13.14
C MET A 220 0.49 11.63 -13.07
N TYR A 221 -0.14 10.47 -12.84
CA TYR A 221 0.55 9.18 -12.79
C TYR A 221 1.36 8.92 -14.07
N HIS A 222 0.71 8.98 -15.23
CA HIS A 222 1.40 8.73 -16.50
C HIS A 222 2.48 9.78 -16.78
N SER A 223 2.26 11.05 -16.41
CA SER A 223 3.29 12.09 -16.54
C SER A 223 4.52 11.86 -15.65
N ILE A 224 4.39 11.13 -14.55
CA ILE A 224 5.50 10.77 -13.64
C ILE A 224 6.25 9.54 -14.17
N VAL A 225 5.55 8.57 -14.74
CA VAL A 225 6.10 7.24 -15.09
C VAL A 225 6.58 7.17 -16.55
N ASN A 226 6.07 8.00 -17.45
CA ASN A 226 6.23 7.83 -18.91
C ASN A 226 7.52 8.42 -19.52
N ASN A 227 8.70 8.02 -19.03
CA ASN A 227 10.01 8.46 -19.54
C ASN A 227 10.81 7.36 -20.30
N GLU A 228 10.13 6.54 -21.15
CA GLU A 228 10.62 5.42 -22.00
C GLU A 228 11.16 4.17 -21.23
N THR A 229 11.05 2.89 -21.64
CA THR A 229 10.56 2.18 -22.84
C THR A 229 9.59 1.07 -22.41
N LEU A 230 8.54 0.84 -23.21
CA LEU A 230 7.60 -0.28 -23.07
C LEU A 230 8.32 -1.63 -23.30
N ILE A 231 8.94 -2.19 -22.27
CA ILE A 231 9.21 -3.63 -22.24
C ILE A 231 7.95 -4.26 -21.67
N CYS A 232 7.17 -4.92 -22.53
CA CYS A 232 6.01 -5.72 -22.15
C CYS A 232 6.43 -6.68 -21.01
N ARG A 233 5.97 -6.40 -19.80
CA ARG A 233 6.27 -7.21 -18.61
C ARG A 233 5.20 -8.27 -18.52
N LYS A 234 5.59 -9.54 -18.55
CA LYS A 234 4.63 -10.63 -18.35
C LYS A 234 4.15 -10.58 -16.89
N VAL A 235 2.91 -10.15 -16.68
CA VAL A 235 2.29 -10.15 -15.36
C VAL A 235 1.52 -11.44 -15.19
N GLU A 236 1.95 -12.24 -14.23
CA GLU A 236 1.19 -13.35 -13.72
C GLU A 236 0.74 -12.96 -12.32
N PHE A 237 -0.56 -12.71 -12.16
CA PHE A 237 -1.16 -12.69 -10.84
C PHE A 237 -1.05 -14.11 -10.32
N THR A 238 -0.28 -14.29 -9.25
CA THR A 238 -0.61 -15.39 -8.37
C THR A 238 -2.00 -15.05 -7.83
N ASN A 239 -3.00 -15.80 -8.27
CA ASN A 239 -4.16 -16.05 -7.41
C ASN A 239 -3.58 -16.39 -6.03
N PRO A 240 -4.26 -16.09 -4.91
CA PRO A 240 -3.97 -16.81 -3.70
C PRO A 240 -4.05 -18.28 -4.10
N ILE A 241 -2.89 -18.90 -4.25
CA ILE A 241 -2.80 -20.34 -4.38
C ILE A 241 -3.50 -20.72 -3.09
N SER A 242 -4.63 -21.41 -3.23
CA SER A 242 -4.99 -22.39 -2.23
C SER A 242 -3.80 -23.34 -2.20
N ASP A 243 -2.71 -22.92 -1.56
CA ASP A 243 -1.64 -23.79 -1.18
C ASP A 243 -2.37 -24.93 -0.49
N PRO A 244 -2.12 -26.19 -0.87
CA PRO A 244 -2.72 -27.30 -0.16
C PRO A 244 -2.29 -27.07 1.27
N VAL A 245 -3.24 -26.61 2.12
CA VAL A 245 -3.02 -26.09 3.47
C VAL A 245 -1.81 -26.79 3.99
N GLU A 246 -0.64 -26.13 3.94
CA GLU A 246 0.58 -26.74 4.41
C GLU A 246 0.35 -26.72 5.91
N LYS A 247 -0.28 -27.80 6.38
CA LYS A 247 -0.77 -27.94 7.74
C LYS A 247 0.42 -27.63 8.59
N ASP A 248 0.33 -26.51 9.26
CA ASP A 248 1.42 -25.97 10.03
C ASP A 248 1.88 -27.08 10.98
N VAL A 249 3.08 -27.61 10.71
CA VAL A 249 3.62 -28.77 11.43
C VAL A 249 3.65 -28.47 12.93
N LYS A 250 3.73 -27.18 13.31
CA LYS A 250 3.61 -26.71 14.69
C LYS A 250 2.20 -26.90 15.25
N LEU A 251 1.16 -26.66 14.46
CA LEU A 251 -0.24 -26.80 14.87
C LEU A 251 -0.63 -28.29 15.01
N GLU A 252 -0.10 -29.18 14.16
CA GLU A 252 -0.24 -30.64 14.33
C GLU A 252 0.47 -31.16 15.58
N ILE A 253 1.67 -30.64 15.89
CA ILE A 253 2.39 -30.98 17.13
C ILE A 253 1.60 -30.49 18.35
N VAL A 254 1.05 -29.28 18.32
CA VAL A 254 0.20 -28.75 19.40
C VAL A 254 -1.09 -29.57 19.54
N GLU A 255 -1.76 -29.95 18.45
CA GLU A 255 -2.94 -30.83 18.50
C GLU A 255 -2.61 -32.23 19.01
N ALA A 256 -1.46 -32.80 18.65
CA ALA A 256 -1.00 -34.08 19.17
C ALA A 256 -0.74 -34.01 20.68
N ILE A 257 -0.11 -32.91 21.15
CA ILE A 257 0.12 -32.66 22.59
C ILE A 257 -1.21 -32.50 23.33
N MET A 258 -2.19 -31.79 22.76
CA MET A 258 -3.54 -31.64 23.33
C MET A 258 -4.26 -32.99 23.45
N LYS A 259 -4.19 -33.85 22.42
CA LYS A 259 -4.79 -35.19 22.44
C LYS A 259 -4.18 -36.10 23.50
N VAL A 260 -2.86 -36.01 23.72
CA VAL A 260 -2.16 -36.77 24.77
C VAL A 260 -2.47 -36.21 26.15
N ALA A 261 -2.61 -34.89 26.30
CA ALA A 261 -2.92 -34.23 27.58
C ALA A 261 -4.29 -34.64 28.14
N ILE A 262 -5.30 -34.90 27.29
CA ILE A 262 -6.63 -35.36 27.71
C ILE A 262 -6.59 -36.76 28.35
N LEU A 263 -5.61 -37.59 27.97
CA LEU A 263 -5.48 -38.98 28.43
C LEU A 263 -4.77 -39.11 29.79
N ILE A 264 -4.20 -38.02 30.33
CA ILE A 264 -3.40 -38.04 31.57
C ILE A 264 -4.14 -37.28 32.68
N PRO A 265 -4.63 -37.95 33.75
CA PRO A 265 -5.25 -37.28 34.89
C PRO A 265 -4.25 -36.30 35.55
N GLY A 266 -4.58 -35.00 35.55
CA GLY A 266 -3.75 -33.93 36.12
C GLY A 266 -3.02 -33.02 35.13
N ALA A 267 -3.19 -33.20 33.82
CA ALA A 267 -2.54 -32.39 32.78
C ALA A 267 -3.21 -31.02 32.49
N GLN A 268 -4.07 -30.51 33.38
CA GLN A 268 -4.70 -29.18 33.25
C GLN A 268 -3.70 -28.02 33.00
N PRO A 269 -2.51 -27.98 33.63
CA PRO A 269 -1.53 -26.94 33.34
C PRO A 269 -0.94 -27.02 31.91
N LEU A 270 -0.82 -28.23 31.35
CA LEU A 270 -0.31 -28.43 29.98
C LEU A 270 -1.32 -27.97 28.92
N LEU A 271 -2.63 -28.16 29.17
CA LEU A 271 -3.70 -27.61 28.33
C LEU A 271 -3.64 -26.08 28.28
N GLN A 272 -3.45 -25.42 29.41
CA GLN A 272 -3.34 -23.95 29.48
C GLN A 272 -2.11 -23.42 28.75
N ILE A 273 -0.97 -24.11 28.87
CA ILE A 273 0.25 -23.74 28.14
C ILE A 273 0.07 -23.97 26.63
N ALA A 274 -0.57 -25.07 26.22
CA ALA A 274 -0.84 -25.35 24.82
C ALA A 274 -1.86 -24.37 24.20
N GLU A 275 -2.89 -23.96 24.93
CA GLU A 275 -3.82 -22.91 24.53
C GLU A 275 -3.12 -21.55 24.42
N PHE A 276 -2.27 -21.21 25.39
CA PHE A 276 -1.45 -19.98 25.36
C PHE A 276 -0.51 -19.94 24.15
N ILE A 277 0.15 -21.07 23.87
CA ILE A 277 1.02 -21.26 22.71
C ILE A 277 0.22 -21.15 21.41
N LYS A 278 -0.97 -21.76 21.33
CA LYS A 278 -1.86 -21.67 20.17
C LYS A 278 -2.33 -20.23 19.92
N GLN A 279 -2.62 -19.49 20.97
CA GLN A 279 -3.04 -18.09 20.89
C GLN A 279 -1.90 -17.17 20.43
N HIS A 280 -0.66 -17.40 20.89
CA HIS A 280 0.53 -16.65 20.44
C HIS A 280 1.02 -17.04 19.04
N PHE A 281 0.79 -18.28 18.59
CA PHE A 281 1.14 -18.70 17.22
C PHE A 281 0.05 -18.36 16.19
N ALA A 282 -1.22 -18.27 16.59
CA ALA A 282 -2.30 -17.78 15.72
C ALA A 282 -2.19 -16.28 15.41
N GLU A 283 -1.36 -15.54 16.16
CA GLU A 283 -0.99 -14.15 15.92
C GLU A 283 0.37 -14.00 15.19
N SER A 284 0.88 -15.05 14.52
CA SER A 284 1.91 -14.80 13.51
C SER A 284 1.25 -14.16 12.30
N ASP A 285 1.22 -12.82 12.31
CA ASP A 285 0.93 -11.94 11.19
C ASP A 285 1.37 -12.60 9.88
N GLU A 286 0.46 -12.60 8.91
CA GLU A 286 0.81 -12.70 7.50
C GLU A 286 1.92 -11.67 7.25
N THR A 287 3.17 -12.12 7.20
CA THR A 287 4.30 -11.22 7.13
C THR A 287 4.23 -10.48 5.81
N VAL A 288 3.90 -9.19 5.89
CA VAL A 288 4.10 -8.22 4.83
C VAL A 288 5.58 -8.27 4.46
N ASP A 289 5.90 -8.79 3.27
CA ASP A 289 7.28 -8.86 2.78
C ASP A 289 7.76 -7.43 2.49
N GLU A 290 8.36 -6.80 3.50
CA GLU A 290 9.03 -5.53 3.38
C GLU A 290 10.18 -5.64 2.36
N ILE A 291 10.35 -4.63 1.49
CA ILE A 291 11.59 -4.52 0.72
C ILE A 291 12.74 -4.45 1.71
N LYS A 292 13.48 -5.54 1.84
CA LYS A 292 14.65 -5.62 2.73
C LYS A 292 15.80 -4.90 2.05
N VAL A 293 15.92 -3.61 2.31
CA VAL A 293 17.03 -2.77 1.87
C VAL A 293 17.63 -2.08 3.09
N PRO A 294 18.97 -1.97 3.22
CA PRO A 294 19.59 -1.24 4.31
C PRO A 294 19.29 0.25 4.18
N THR A 295 19.25 0.94 5.32
CA THR A 295 18.98 2.38 5.37
C THR A 295 20.08 3.18 4.69
N VAL A 296 19.78 4.41 4.29
CA VAL A 296 20.74 5.35 3.69
C VAL A 296 21.99 5.49 4.56
N SER A 297 21.81 5.66 5.87
CA SER A 297 22.92 5.78 6.83
C SER A 297 23.76 4.51 6.91
N GLN A 298 23.14 3.32 6.85
CA GLN A 298 23.87 2.05 6.79
C GLN A 298 24.67 1.93 5.49
N LEU A 299 24.04 2.18 4.34
CA LEU A 299 24.68 2.13 3.03
C LEU A 299 25.84 3.13 2.90
N TRP A 300 25.67 4.33 3.47
CA TRP A 300 26.70 5.37 3.47
C TRP A 300 27.86 5.04 4.42
N ASN A 301 27.58 4.73 5.69
CA ASN A 301 28.62 4.57 6.70
C ASN A 301 29.37 3.24 6.58
N ILE A 302 28.66 2.15 6.30
CA ILE A 302 29.23 0.80 6.30
C ILE A 302 29.77 0.46 4.90
N SER A 303 28.99 0.76 3.86
CA SER A 303 29.28 0.31 2.50
C SER A 303 29.77 1.41 1.55
N ARG A 304 29.91 2.65 2.05
CA ARG A 304 30.40 3.83 1.31
C ARG A 304 29.62 4.15 0.04
N VAL A 305 28.33 3.78 0.01
CA VAL A 305 27.43 4.15 -1.08
C VAL A 305 27.04 5.62 -0.90
N ARG A 306 27.27 6.43 -1.93
CA ARG A 306 26.81 7.83 -1.96
C ARG A 306 25.49 7.92 -2.71
N PHE A 307 24.59 8.77 -2.23
CA PHE A 307 23.34 9.08 -2.90
C PHE A 307 23.49 10.43 -3.62
N ARG A 308 23.08 10.48 -4.88
CA ARG A 308 23.18 11.69 -5.70
C ARG A 308 21.96 11.84 -6.61
N LEU A 309 21.64 13.08 -6.95
CA LEU A 309 20.67 13.41 -7.98
C LEU A 309 21.05 12.74 -9.31
N SER A 310 20.06 12.11 -9.95
CA SER A 310 20.22 11.52 -11.28
C SER A 310 20.54 12.60 -12.32
N PRO A 311 21.47 12.36 -13.27
CA PRO A 311 21.79 13.33 -14.32
C PRO A 311 20.58 13.68 -15.21
N THR A 312 19.63 12.75 -15.33
CA THR A 312 18.37 12.92 -16.05
C THR A 312 17.23 13.02 -15.03
N ASN A 313 16.93 14.24 -14.60
CA ASN A 313 15.85 14.51 -13.65
C ASN A 313 14.50 14.66 -14.36
N GLU A 314 14.04 13.56 -14.92
CA GLU A 314 12.79 13.46 -15.67
C GLU A 314 12.05 12.19 -15.24
N GLY A 315 10.83 12.31 -14.71
CA GLY A 315 10.05 11.19 -14.18
C GLY A 315 10.75 10.44 -13.05
N ILE A 316 10.38 9.17 -12.85
CA ILE A 316 10.91 8.34 -11.74
C ILE A 316 11.83 7.19 -12.17
N ARG A 317 11.85 6.80 -13.45
CA ARG A 317 12.58 5.59 -13.90
C ARG A 317 14.10 5.75 -13.99
N ASN A 318 14.63 6.96 -13.87
CA ASN A 318 16.05 7.27 -14.02
C ASN A 318 16.90 6.92 -12.78
N ILE A 319 16.79 5.68 -12.29
CA ILE A 319 17.49 5.17 -11.11
C ILE A 319 18.61 4.24 -11.55
N LYS A 320 19.82 4.44 -11.02
CA LYS A 320 20.96 3.58 -11.33
C LYS A 320 21.94 3.48 -10.17
N VAL A 321 22.54 2.30 -10.03
CA VAL A 321 23.66 2.08 -9.11
C VAL A 321 24.92 1.89 -9.94
N VAL A 322 25.93 2.73 -9.70
CA VAL A 322 27.23 2.68 -10.39
C VAL A 322 28.28 2.25 -9.39
N ILE A 323 28.99 1.16 -9.70
CA ILE A 323 30.04 0.59 -8.86
C ILE A 323 31.34 0.57 -9.67
N ASN A 324 32.23 1.52 -9.39
CA ASN A 324 33.53 1.66 -10.04
C ASN A 324 34.64 1.53 -9.00
N GLY A 325 35.11 0.30 -8.78
CA GLY A 325 36.15 0.00 -7.78
C GLY A 325 35.71 0.35 -6.36
N LYS A 326 36.25 1.44 -5.80
CA LYS A 326 35.89 1.94 -4.47
C LYS A 326 34.74 2.96 -4.48
N GLU A 327 34.41 3.53 -5.64
CA GLU A 327 33.32 4.48 -5.77
C GLU A 327 32.01 3.72 -6.02
N ARG A 328 31.02 3.98 -5.16
CA ARG A 328 29.70 3.36 -5.20
C ARG A 328 28.68 4.48 -5.10
N VAL A 329 27.89 4.69 -6.15
CA VAL A 329 26.92 5.80 -6.19
C VAL A 329 25.55 5.27 -6.62
N CYS A 330 24.53 5.56 -5.82
CA CYS A 330 23.13 5.37 -6.15
C CYS A 330 22.57 6.72 -6.63
N TYR A 331 22.16 6.76 -7.90
CA TYR A 331 21.53 7.92 -8.52
C TYR A 331 20.02 7.78 -8.43
N LEU A 332 19.34 8.80 -7.91
CA LEU A 332 17.89 8.84 -7.73
C LEU A 332 17.31 10.12 -8.34
N PRO A 333 16.08 10.08 -8.87
CA PRO A 333 15.36 11.28 -9.29
C PRO A 333 15.12 12.22 -8.09
N LEU A 334 15.04 13.51 -8.36
CA LEU A 334 14.67 14.51 -7.37
C LEU A 334 13.23 14.29 -6.92
N ILE A 335 13.01 14.36 -5.60
CA ILE A 335 11.69 14.49 -5.02
C ILE A 335 11.60 15.78 -4.21
N THR A 336 10.63 16.63 -4.55
CA THR A 336 10.35 17.90 -3.88
C THR A 336 9.15 17.72 -2.96
N LEU A 337 9.39 17.76 -1.65
CA LEU A 337 8.40 17.44 -0.62
C LEU A 337 7.87 18.69 0.07
N ASN A 338 6.54 18.82 0.10
CA ASN A 338 5.79 19.86 0.79
C ASN A 338 4.62 19.23 1.57
N ILE A 339 3.81 20.07 2.22
CA ILE A 339 2.67 19.64 3.05
C ILE A 339 1.61 18.78 2.30
N ASN A 340 1.56 18.87 0.97
CA ASN A 340 0.61 18.14 0.13
C ASN A 340 1.17 16.79 -0.36
N SER A 341 2.49 16.60 -0.30
CA SER A 341 3.16 15.47 -0.96
C SER A 341 2.71 14.11 -0.42
N GLU A 342 2.39 13.99 0.87
CA GLU A 342 1.90 12.73 1.43
C GLU A 342 0.56 12.30 0.80
N VAL A 343 -0.38 13.23 0.66
CA VAL A 343 -1.69 12.99 0.04
C VAL A 343 -1.51 12.55 -1.41
N VAL A 344 -0.68 13.27 -2.17
CA VAL A 344 -0.40 12.97 -3.58
C VAL A 344 0.21 11.58 -3.74
N LEU A 345 1.27 11.26 -2.99
CA LEU A 345 1.95 9.96 -3.08
C LEU A 345 1.02 8.81 -2.70
N ARG A 346 0.25 8.95 -1.63
CA ARG A 346 -0.71 7.92 -1.18
C ARG A 346 -1.79 7.63 -2.21
N ASN A 347 -2.35 8.67 -2.83
CA ASN A 347 -3.39 8.51 -3.85
C ASN A 347 -2.84 7.91 -5.15
N LEU A 348 -1.66 8.34 -5.60
CA LEU A 348 -1.03 7.75 -6.78
C LEU A 348 -0.65 6.27 -6.56
N VAL A 349 -0.15 5.90 -5.38
CA VAL A 349 0.14 4.49 -5.03
C VAL A 349 -1.15 3.67 -4.95
N ALA A 350 -2.22 4.21 -4.36
CA ALA A 350 -3.51 3.55 -4.34
C ALA A 350 -4.06 3.34 -5.75
N TYR A 351 -3.97 4.36 -6.62
CA TYR A 351 -4.37 4.30 -8.01
C TYR A 351 -3.62 3.19 -8.76
N GLU A 352 -2.29 3.20 -8.73
CA GLU A 352 -1.47 2.22 -9.44
C GLU A 352 -1.77 0.77 -8.99
N LYS A 353 -1.89 0.53 -7.67
CA LYS A 353 -2.22 -0.79 -7.14
C LYS A 353 -3.63 -1.27 -7.55
N LEU A 354 -4.61 -0.37 -7.54
CA LEU A 354 -5.99 -0.72 -7.87
C LEU A 354 -6.18 -0.90 -9.38
N MET A 355 -5.52 -0.10 -10.21
CA MET A 355 -5.46 -0.33 -11.66
C MET A 355 -4.82 -1.67 -11.97
N ALA A 356 -3.63 -1.95 -11.42
CA ALA A 356 -2.95 -3.22 -11.64
C ALA A 356 -3.80 -4.42 -11.16
N LYS A 357 -4.56 -4.30 -10.07
CA LYS A 357 -5.42 -5.38 -9.57
C LYS A 357 -6.63 -5.65 -10.49
N ASN A 358 -7.22 -4.62 -11.08
CA ASN A 358 -8.47 -4.73 -11.84
C ASN A 358 -8.25 -4.87 -13.35
N ASP A 359 -7.09 -4.46 -13.87
CA ASP A 359 -6.72 -4.59 -15.27
C ASP A 359 -5.36 -5.31 -15.43
N PRO A 360 -5.36 -6.59 -15.83
CA PRO A 360 -4.13 -7.33 -16.09
C PRO A 360 -3.23 -6.73 -17.19
N THR A 361 -3.82 -6.03 -18.16
CA THR A 361 -3.07 -5.38 -19.24
C THR A 361 -2.30 -4.16 -18.71
N TYR A 362 -2.92 -3.38 -17.83
CA TYR A 362 -2.29 -2.25 -17.16
C TYR A 362 -1.03 -2.67 -16.39
N ALA A 363 -1.12 -3.76 -15.63
CA ALA A 363 0.03 -4.27 -14.88
C ALA A 363 1.18 -4.68 -15.81
N SER A 364 0.88 -5.23 -16.99
CA SER A 364 1.89 -5.63 -17.98
C SER A 364 2.56 -4.48 -18.72
N GLU A 365 1.84 -3.37 -18.87
CA GLU A 365 2.28 -2.18 -19.63
C GLU A 365 3.01 -1.17 -18.74
N TYR A 366 2.48 -0.89 -17.55
CA TYR A 366 2.98 0.15 -16.64
C TYR A 366 3.66 -0.39 -15.38
N GLY A 367 3.41 -1.66 -15.03
CA GLY A 367 4.00 -2.29 -13.84
C GLY A 367 3.55 -1.63 -12.53
N LEU A 368 4.45 -1.62 -11.55
CA LEU A 368 4.28 -0.97 -10.25
C LEU A 368 5.48 -0.08 -9.95
N ASP A 369 5.86 0.73 -10.93
CA ASP A 369 7.09 1.52 -10.87
C ASP A 369 7.01 2.59 -9.78
N LEU A 370 5.86 3.27 -9.63
CA LEU A 370 5.68 4.30 -8.61
C LEU A 370 5.62 3.68 -7.21
N THR A 371 4.84 2.62 -7.03
CA THR A 371 4.76 1.86 -5.79
C THR A 371 6.14 1.34 -5.41
N GLY A 372 6.87 0.76 -6.36
CA GLY A 372 8.24 0.30 -6.15
C GLY A 372 9.18 1.42 -5.72
N TYR A 373 9.07 2.60 -6.33
CA TYR A 373 9.84 3.78 -5.90
C TYR A 373 9.51 4.21 -4.48
N VAL A 374 8.22 4.38 -4.16
CA VAL A 374 7.77 4.79 -2.82
C VAL A 374 8.19 3.75 -1.78
N ASP A 375 8.08 2.46 -2.11
CA ASP A 375 8.47 1.37 -1.23
C ASP A 375 9.98 1.32 -1.00
N PHE A 376 10.77 1.60 -2.03
CA PHE A 376 12.22 1.71 -1.94
C PHE A 376 12.64 2.90 -1.07
N MET A 377 12.06 4.09 -1.32
CA MET A 377 12.32 5.29 -0.51
C MET A 377 11.95 5.06 0.96
N SER A 378 10.81 4.40 1.21
CA SER A 378 10.36 4.03 2.56
C SER A 378 11.22 2.95 3.22
N GLY A 379 11.96 2.15 2.44
CA GLY A 379 12.90 1.16 2.96
C GLY A 379 14.26 1.76 3.30
N ILE A 380 14.73 2.75 2.52
CA ILE A 380 16.05 3.37 2.76
C ILE A 380 15.99 4.52 3.79
N ILE A 381 14.83 5.15 4.01
CA ILE A 381 14.65 6.23 4.98
C ILE A 381 14.01 5.67 6.27
N ASP A 382 14.74 5.71 7.38
CA ASP A 382 14.24 5.31 8.70
C ASP A 382 14.34 6.48 9.71
N THR A 383 15.41 7.26 9.61
CA THR A 383 15.78 8.32 10.55
C THR A 383 15.96 9.68 9.88
N VAL A 384 15.95 10.74 10.68
CA VAL A 384 16.31 12.11 10.26
C VAL A 384 17.70 12.16 9.60
N GLN A 385 18.64 11.32 10.04
CA GLN A 385 19.98 11.27 9.46
C GLN A 385 19.96 10.77 8.00
N ASP A 386 19.06 9.84 7.67
CA ASP A 386 18.87 9.34 6.30
C ASP A 386 18.39 10.47 5.39
N VAL A 387 17.44 11.28 5.86
CA VAL A 387 16.91 12.44 5.13
C VAL A 387 18.01 13.48 4.89
N LYS A 388 18.82 13.78 5.90
CA LYS A 388 19.95 14.73 5.76
C LYS A 388 20.93 14.30 4.69
N ILE A 389 21.28 13.00 4.68
CA ILE A 389 22.16 12.44 3.65
C ILE A 389 21.57 12.60 2.25
N LEU A 390 20.26 12.35 2.09
CA LEU A 390 19.58 12.50 0.80
C LEU A 390 19.46 13.97 0.35
N ARG A 391 19.25 14.90 1.29
CA ARG A 391 19.30 16.35 1.02
C ARG A 391 20.69 16.81 0.60
N GLU A 392 21.74 16.35 1.28
CA GLU A 392 23.14 16.60 0.87
C GLU A 392 23.42 16.08 -0.54
N GLY A 393 22.84 14.93 -0.90
CA GLY A 393 22.89 14.33 -2.22
C GLY A 393 22.00 15.00 -3.29
N LYS A 394 21.23 16.03 -2.93
CA LYS A 394 20.24 16.69 -3.81
C LYS A 394 19.15 15.74 -4.35
N VAL A 395 18.88 14.66 -3.63
CA VAL A 395 17.80 13.70 -3.97
C VAL A 395 16.47 14.18 -3.39
N ILE A 396 16.49 14.81 -2.21
CA ILE A 396 15.30 15.38 -1.57
C ILE A 396 15.46 16.89 -1.46
N GLU A 397 14.45 17.64 -1.88
CA GLU A 397 14.31 19.09 -1.65
C GLU A 397 12.88 19.41 -1.18
N GLY A 398 12.59 20.69 -0.96
CA GLY A 398 11.26 21.18 -0.55
C GLY A 398 11.19 21.69 0.89
N ASP A 399 9.97 22.05 1.28
CA ASP A 399 9.66 22.85 2.46
C ASP A 399 9.45 22.01 3.73
N LEU A 400 9.27 20.69 3.62
CA LEU A 400 9.12 19.83 4.79
C LEU A 400 10.42 19.69 5.60
N GLY A 401 10.29 19.72 6.93
CA GLY A 401 11.41 19.44 7.84
C GLY A 401 11.88 17.98 7.77
N ASP A 402 13.12 17.73 8.18
CA ASP A 402 13.72 16.39 8.10
C ASP A 402 12.94 15.34 8.93
N GLU A 403 12.42 15.74 10.10
CA GLU A 403 11.56 14.91 10.94
C GLU A 403 10.23 14.56 10.27
N GLU A 404 9.64 15.51 9.55
CA GLU A 404 8.37 15.32 8.85
C GLU A 404 8.54 14.37 7.66
N ILE A 405 9.63 14.54 6.90
CA ILE A 405 9.97 13.65 5.78
C ILE A 405 10.19 12.21 6.28
N ALA A 406 10.96 12.02 7.36
CA ALA A 406 11.17 10.69 7.93
C ALA A 406 9.84 10.07 8.41
N ARG A 407 8.95 10.86 9.03
CA ARG A 407 7.62 10.40 9.45
C ARG A 407 6.73 10.02 8.25
N LEU A 408 6.75 10.81 7.19
CA LEU A 408 5.98 10.57 5.97
C LEU A 408 6.32 9.19 5.38
N PHE A 409 7.60 8.91 5.12
CA PHE A 409 8.04 7.63 4.55
C PHE A 409 7.82 6.44 5.50
N ASN A 410 8.08 6.62 6.80
CA ASN A 410 7.76 5.59 7.81
C ASN A 410 6.26 5.32 7.94
N GLY A 411 5.41 6.33 7.70
CA GLY A 411 3.96 6.20 7.68
C GLY A 411 3.45 5.45 6.46
N MET A 412 4.10 5.57 5.31
CA MET A 412 3.75 4.83 4.07
C MET A 412 4.20 3.36 4.10
N ARG A 413 5.23 3.02 4.89
CA ARG A 413 5.70 1.64 5.06
C ARG A 413 4.63 0.68 5.60
N LYS A 414 3.69 1.19 6.40
CA LYS A 414 2.67 0.39 7.12
C LYS A 414 1.50 -0.07 6.23
N THR A 415 1.19 0.62 5.13
CA THR A 415 0.02 0.37 4.28
C THR A 415 0.16 -0.79 3.26
N ARG A 416 0.97 -1.82 3.54
CA ARG A 416 1.43 -2.76 2.50
C ARG A 416 0.59 -4.04 2.37
N GLY A 417 0.14 -4.32 1.15
CA GLY A 417 -0.27 -5.63 0.65
C GLY A 417 0.82 -6.23 -0.25
N LYS A 418 0.90 -7.56 -0.31
CA LYS A 418 1.93 -8.32 -1.04
C LYS A 418 1.85 -8.03 -2.54
N VAL A 419 2.94 -7.55 -3.15
CA VAL A 419 3.05 -7.55 -4.61
C VAL A 419 4.41 -8.08 -5.06
N SER A 420 4.41 -9.27 -5.68
CA SER A 420 5.58 -9.89 -6.28
C SER A 420 5.58 -9.63 -7.79
N VAL A 421 6.12 -8.50 -8.21
CA VAL A 421 6.46 -8.26 -9.62
C VAL A 421 7.94 -7.93 -9.68
N GLU A 422 8.69 -8.65 -10.51
CA GLU A 422 10.11 -8.35 -10.76
C GLU A 422 10.22 -7.00 -11.47
N THR A 423 10.48 -5.94 -10.71
CA THR A 423 10.65 -4.58 -11.21
C THR A 423 12.12 -4.22 -11.36
N GLU A 424 12.44 -3.21 -12.17
CA GLU A 424 13.80 -2.62 -12.18
C GLU A 424 14.24 -2.20 -10.77
N MET A 425 13.29 -1.79 -9.93
CA MET A 425 13.55 -1.50 -8.52
C MET A 425 14.08 -2.72 -7.76
N MET A 426 13.57 -3.93 -8.00
CA MET A 426 14.11 -5.14 -7.38
C MET A 426 15.56 -5.40 -7.78
N LYS A 427 15.95 -5.10 -9.03
CA LYS A 427 17.35 -5.20 -9.47
C LYS A 427 18.24 -4.19 -8.73
N ILE A 428 17.76 -2.96 -8.55
CA ILE A 428 18.47 -1.92 -7.78
C ILE A 428 18.64 -2.34 -6.31
N VAL A 429 17.56 -2.82 -5.68
CA VAL A 429 17.58 -3.33 -4.31
C VAL A 429 18.56 -4.50 -4.17
N ALA A 430 18.54 -5.45 -5.10
CA ALA A 430 19.45 -6.60 -5.11
C ALA A 430 20.93 -6.15 -5.21
N GLN A 431 21.23 -5.17 -6.07
CA GLN A 431 22.59 -4.61 -6.18
C GLN A 431 23.04 -3.93 -4.89
N LEU A 432 22.18 -3.12 -4.26
CA LEU A 432 22.51 -2.47 -2.98
C LEU A 432 22.71 -3.49 -1.86
N ASN A 433 21.86 -4.51 -1.80
CA ASN A 433 21.99 -5.62 -0.85
C ASN A 433 23.28 -6.39 -1.06
N GLN A 434 23.64 -6.69 -2.31
CA GLN A 434 24.90 -7.36 -2.62
C GLN A 434 26.12 -6.54 -2.16
N VAL A 435 26.09 -5.22 -2.39
CA VAL A 435 27.15 -4.30 -1.94
C VAL A 435 27.22 -4.23 -0.41
N TYR A 436 26.08 -4.23 0.26
CA TYR A 436 26.00 -4.20 1.72
C TYR A 436 26.51 -5.51 2.33
N ASP A 437 25.99 -6.64 1.86
CA ASP A 437 26.26 -7.97 2.37
C ASP A 437 27.70 -8.43 2.12
N SER A 438 28.33 -7.94 1.04
CA SER A 438 29.75 -8.19 0.77
C SER A 438 30.69 -7.38 1.66
N THR A 439 30.18 -6.48 2.52
CA THR A 439 31.01 -5.72 3.45
C THR A 439 31.44 -6.61 4.63
N PRO A 440 32.74 -6.70 4.97
CA PRO A 440 33.24 -7.65 5.98
C PRO A 440 32.57 -7.54 7.35
N ILE A 441 32.24 -6.31 7.78
CA ILE A 441 31.57 -6.05 9.06
C ILE A 441 30.16 -6.66 9.07
N VAL A 442 29.39 -6.49 7.98
CA VAL A 442 28.03 -7.02 7.84
C VAL A 442 28.06 -8.54 7.75
N TRP A 443 28.99 -9.08 6.95
CA TRP A 443 29.20 -10.52 6.86
C TRP A 443 29.47 -11.14 8.25
N PHE A 444 30.33 -10.50 9.05
CA PHE A 444 30.64 -10.97 10.40
C PHE A 444 29.45 -10.85 11.36
N GLN A 445 28.69 -9.76 11.28
CA GLN A 445 27.44 -9.59 12.05
C GLN A 445 26.42 -10.69 11.72
N LYS A 446 26.17 -10.95 10.43
CA LYS A 446 25.25 -12.02 9.99
C LYS A 446 25.70 -13.39 10.47
N LEU A 447 27.02 -13.65 10.50
CA LEU A 447 27.58 -14.89 11.04
C LEU A 447 27.29 -15.03 12.54
N ILE A 448 27.51 -13.98 13.33
CA ILE A 448 27.20 -13.97 14.77
C ILE A 448 25.70 -14.15 15.02
N GLU A 449 24.83 -13.43 14.31
CA GLU A 449 23.39 -13.54 14.46
C GLU A 449 22.88 -14.95 14.13
N LYS A 450 23.42 -15.55 13.07
CA LYS A 450 23.11 -16.94 12.72
C LYS A 450 23.53 -17.88 13.86
N GLN A 451 24.73 -17.70 14.39
CA GLN A 451 25.23 -18.51 15.50
C GLN A 451 24.40 -18.33 16.78
N LEU A 452 24.02 -17.10 17.14
CA LEU A 452 23.13 -16.81 18.26
C LEU A 452 21.74 -17.44 18.08
N ARG A 453 21.18 -17.37 16.86
CA ARG A 453 19.89 -17.99 16.55
C ARG A 453 19.96 -19.52 16.67
N ASP A 454 21.02 -20.14 16.18
CA ASP A 454 21.22 -21.58 16.30
C ASP A 454 21.41 -22.02 17.77
N TRP A 455 22.08 -21.18 18.57
CA TRP A 455 22.20 -21.40 20.01
C TRP A 455 20.86 -21.21 20.74
N SER A 456 20.04 -20.25 20.34
CA SER A 456 18.71 -20.02 20.93
C SER A 456 17.78 -21.24 20.75
N LYS A 457 17.82 -21.90 19.59
CA LYS A 457 17.07 -23.14 19.34
C LYS A 457 17.53 -24.25 20.28
N THR A 458 18.84 -24.39 20.43
CA THR A 458 19.45 -25.38 21.33
C THR A 458 19.06 -25.12 22.78
N ILE A 459 19.18 -23.88 23.26
CA ILE A 459 18.82 -23.47 24.62
C ILE A 459 17.33 -23.73 24.90
N THR A 460 16.45 -23.39 23.96
CA THR A 460 14.99 -23.60 24.09
C THR A 460 14.64 -25.08 24.23
N VAL A 461 15.27 -25.96 23.45
CA VAL A 461 15.10 -27.41 23.56
C VAL A 461 15.57 -27.91 24.94
N THR A 462 16.75 -27.45 25.40
CA THR A 462 17.29 -27.86 26.70
C THR A 462 16.40 -27.43 27.87
N ILE A 463 15.88 -26.20 27.83
CA ILE A 463 14.95 -25.68 28.84
C ILE A 463 13.64 -26.47 28.84
N SER A 464 13.11 -26.82 27.66
CA SER A 464 11.89 -27.64 27.55
C SER A 464 12.05 -29.02 28.18
N ILE A 465 13.19 -29.69 27.92
CA ILE A 465 13.52 -30.99 28.52
C ILE A 465 13.65 -30.87 30.04
N MET A 466 14.40 -29.87 30.53
CA MET A 466 14.58 -29.62 31.97
C MET A 466 13.25 -29.35 32.68
N THR A 467 12.38 -28.53 32.07
CA THR A 467 11.07 -28.20 32.62
C THR A 467 10.16 -29.42 32.66
N THR A 468 10.19 -30.26 31.62
CA THR A 468 9.44 -31.52 31.58
C THR A 468 9.90 -32.47 32.68
N LEU A 469 11.22 -32.66 32.86
CA LEU A 469 11.78 -33.48 33.93
C LEU A 469 11.41 -32.95 35.32
N PHE A 470 11.43 -31.63 35.51
CA PHE A 470 11.02 -31.00 36.77
C PHE A 470 9.54 -31.24 37.08
N LEU A 471 8.65 -31.11 36.08
CA LEU A 471 7.22 -31.40 36.24
C LEU A 471 6.97 -32.88 36.53
N PHE A 472 7.69 -33.79 35.86
CA PHE A 472 7.64 -35.23 36.17
C PHE A 472 8.11 -35.53 37.59
N HIS A 473 9.18 -34.87 38.04
CA HIS A 473 9.66 -35.00 39.42
C HIS A 473 8.62 -34.48 40.42
N GLN A 474 8.05 -33.30 40.20
CA GLN A 474 7.01 -32.75 41.07
C GLN A 474 5.75 -33.62 41.09
N GLY A 475 5.30 -34.13 39.94
CA GLY A 475 4.19 -35.07 39.84
C GLY A 475 4.48 -36.39 40.57
N GLY A 476 5.69 -36.93 40.41
CA GLY A 476 6.16 -38.13 41.12
C GLY A 476 6.20 -37.95 42.64
N VAL A 477 6.71 -36.82 43.13
CA VAL A 477 6.72 -36.49 44.56
C VAL A 477 5.29 -36.32 45.12
N LYS A 478 4.35 -35.81 44.31
CA LYS A 478 2.94 -35.64 44.71
C LYS A 478 2.17 -36.96 44.74
N LEU A 479 2.46 -37.89 43.82
CA LEU A 479 1.82 -39.21 43.72
C LEU A 479 2.39 -40.25 44.70
N TYR A 480 3.69 -40.20 44.98
CA TYR A 480 4.38 -41.21 45.79
C TYR A 480 4.94 -40.68 47.13
N GLY A 481 4.69 -39.41 47.46
CA GLY A 481 5.30 -38.73 48.60
C GLY A 481 6.79 -38.40 48.36
N PRO A 482 7.50 -37.82 49.36
CA PRO A 482 8.88 -37.36 49.21
C PRO A 482 9.92 -38.47 48.93
N ASN A 483 9.51 -39.74 48.87
CA ASN A 483 10.35 -40.89 48.52
C ASN A 483 9.67 -41.73 47.42
N PRO A 484 9.80 -41.38 46.14
CA PRO A 484 9.24 -42.19 45.06
C PRO A 484 9.92 -43.58 45.01
N PRO A 485 9.22 -44.65 44.57
CA PRO A 485 9.71 -46.02 44.65
C PRO A 485 11.01 -46.28 43.87
N HIS A 486 11.32 -45.49 42.83
CA HIS A 486 12.61 -45.58 42.14
C HIS A 486 13.78 -45.04 42.97
N MET A 487 13.56 -44.06 43.86
CA MET A 487 14.57 -43.58 44.83
C MET A 487 14.78 -44.58 45.97
N ILE A 488 13.75 -45.37 46.32
CA ILE A 488 13.88 -46.53 47.22
C ILE A 488 14.66 -47.66 46.52
N LEU A 489 14.45 -47.87 45.22
CA LEU A 489 15.22 -48.82 44.41
C LEU A 489 16.69 -48.40 44.29
N ILE A 490 16.97 -47.11 44.04
CA ILE A 490 18.33 -46.55 44.00
C ILE A 490 19.00 -46.62 45.38
N ARG A 491 18.29 -46.32 46.47
CA ARG A 491 18.79 -46.52 47.84
C ARG A 491 19.03 -47.99 48.17
N ASN A 492 18.18 -48.91 47.69
CA ASN A 492 18.36 -50.36 47.87
C ASN A 492 19.48 -50.93 47.00
N ILE A 493 19.71 -50.37 45.82
CA ILE A 493 20.85 -50.70 44.95
C ILE A 493 22.14 -50.15 45.57
N GLN A 494 22.14 -48.90 46.06
CA GLN A 494 23.27 -48.32 46.78
C GLN A 494 23.55 -49.04 48.12
N SER A 495 22.54 -49.47 48.87
CA SER A 495 22.73 -50.22 50.12
C SER A 495 23.17 -51.67 49.88
N LYS A 496 22.81 -52.29 48.75
CA LYS A 496 23.32 -53.61 48.34
C LYS A 496 24.71 -53.55 47.70
N LEU A 497 25.10 -52.44 47.07
CA LEU A 497 26.43 -52.24 46.50
C LEU A 497 27.47 -51.72 47.52
N SER A 498 27.02 -51.06 48.59
CA SER A 498 27.88 -50.54 49.68
C SER A 498 28.79 -51.62 50.33
N PRO A 499 28.33 -52.84 50.63
CA PRO A 499 29.18 -53.89 51.17
C PRO A 499 30.19 -54.45 50.15
N LEU A 500 29.84 -54.43 48.85
CA LEU A 500 30.71 -54.91 47.76
C LEU A 500 31.86 -53.92 47.46
N LEU A 501 31.62 -52.62 47.62
CA LEU A 501 32.64 -51.56 47.48
C LEU A 501 33.64 -51.54 48.67
N VAL A 502 33.22 -51.96 49.87
CA VAL A 502 34.10 -52.07 51.04
C VAL A 502 35.07 -53.27 50.95
N PHE A 503 34.77 -54.28 50.11
CA PHE A 503 35.68 -55.40 49.89
C PHE A 503 36.85 -55.08 48.95
N PHE A 504 36.70 -54.09 48.06
CA PHE A 504 37.76 -53.65 47.14
C PHE A 504 38.64 -52.51 47.70
N ILE A 505 38.26 -51.91 48.83
CA ILE A 505 38.98 -50.78 49.44
C ILE A 505 39.27 -51.11 50.92
N ARG A 506 40.08 -52.14 51.17
CA ARG A 506 40.81 -52.29 52.44
C ARG A 506 42.30 -52.14 52.16
N PRO A 507 42.96 -51.04 52.59
CA PRO A 507 44.41 -50.98 52.61
C PRO A 507 44.93 -51.96 53.66
N LYS A 508 45.85 -52.86 53.27
CA LYS A 508 46.71 -53.56 54.23
C LYS A 508 47.52 -52.51 54.97
N GLY A 509 47.26 -52.33 56.26
CA GLY A 509 48.09 -51.52 57.15
C GLY A 509 49.51 -52.11 57.29
N PRO A 510 50.47 -51.32 57.76
CA PRO A 510 51.87 -51.71 57.80
C PRO A 510 52.12 -52.74 58.90
N VAL A 511 52.96 -53.73 58.59
CA VAL A 511 53.57 -54.64 59.56
C VAL A 511 54.77 -53.91 60.15
N VAL A 512 54.81 -53.84 61.49
CA VAL A 512 55.97 -53.44 62.30
C VAL A 512 57.09 -54.47 62.17
#